data_AF-A0A450Z6D3-F1
#
_entry.id   AF-A0A450Z6D3-F1
#
_cell.length_a   1.000
_cell.length_b   1.000
_cell.length_c   1.000
_cell.angle_alpha   90.00
_cell.angle_beta   90.00
_cell.angle_gamma   90.00
#
_symmetry.space_group_name_H-M   'P 1'
#
loop_
_entity.id
_entity.type
_entity.pdbx_description
1 polymer ?
#
loop_
_entity_poly.entity_id
_entity_poly.type
_entity_poly.pdbx_seq_one_letter_code
_entity_poly.pdbx_strand_id
1 'polypeptide(L)' 'MSVFDWNEQKNDWLAEHRGVWFEDVINALSEGRVLFDVEHPNGARYPDQRILCVDINGYAYICP' A
#
# COMPACT_ATOMS: atom_id res chain seq x y z
N MET A 1 7.47 19.24 -1.03
CA MET A 1 6.83 18.21 -1.85
C MET A 1 6.73 16.97 -0.99
N SER A 2 5.52 16.55 -0.63
CA SER A 2 5.36 15.20 -0.08
C SER A 2 5.69 14.21 -1.21
N VAL A 3 6.50 13.20 -0.91
CA VAL A 3 6.88 12.15 -1.89
C VAL A 3 5.71 11.19 -2.14
N PHE A 4 4.67 11.29 -1.30
CA PHE A 4 3.48 10.45 -1.31
C PHE A 4 2.23 11.33 -1.36
N ASP A 5 1.24 10.85 -2.09
CA ASP A 5 -0.09 11.43 -2.22
C ASP A 5 -1.12 10.31 -2.09
N TRP A 6 -2.18 10.56 -1.32
CA TRP A 6 -3.27 9.61 -1.13
C TRP A 6 -4.58 10.35 -0.90
N ASN A 7 -5.69 9.63 -1.09
CA ASN A 7 -7.00 10.18 -0.82
C ASN A 7 -7.35 10.04 0.67
N GLU A 8 -7.54 11.16 1.37
CA GLU A 8 -7.88 11.19 2.81
C GLU A 8 -9.15 10.42 3.15
N GLN A 9 -10.22 10.54 2.33
CA GLN A 9 -11.48 9.81 2.59
C GLN A 9 -11.27 8.29 2.51
N LYS A 10 -10.38 7.83 1.63
CA LYS A 10 -9.99 6.42 1.56
C LYS A 10 -9.12 6.03 2.76
N ASN A 11 -8.25 6.91 3.24
CA ASN A 11 -7.44 6.67 4.44
C ASN A 11 -8.35 6.43 5.66
N ASP A 12 -9.30 7.34 5.88
CA ASP A 12 -10.29 7.23 6.95
C ASP A 12 -11.12 5.94 6.83
N TRP A 13 -11.55 5.60 5.62
CA TRP A 13 -12.31 4.37 5.38
C TRP A 13 -11.49 3.12 5.71
N LEU A 14 -10.21 3.07 5.32
CA LEU A 14 -9.31 1.96 5.63
C LEU A 14 -9.07 1.84 7.14
N ALA A 15 -8.91 2.96 7.84
CA ALA A 15 -8.76 2.96 9.29
C ALA A 15 -10.00 2.38 9.98
N GLU A 16 -11.19 2.84 9.60
CA GLU A 16 -12.45 2.40 10.20
C GLU A 16 -12.74 0.91 9.90
N HIS A 17 -12.52 0.47 8.67
CA HIS A 17 -12.97 -0.86 8.21
C HIS A 17 -11.90 -1.93 8.29
N ARG A 18 -10.62 -1.56 8.28
CA ARG A 18 -9.48 -2.48 8.22
C ARG A 18 -8.43 -2.22 9.30
N GLY A 19 -8.55 -1.14 10.07
CA GLY A 19 -7.60 -0.82 11.14
C GLY A 19 -6.20 -0.47 10.64
N VAL A 20 -6.08 0.02 9.40
CA VAL A 20 -4.80 0.41 8.79
C VAL A 20 -4.90 1.74 8.06
N TRP A 21 -3.80 2.48 8.03
CA TRP A 21 -3.65 3.77 7.37
C TRP A 21 -2.62 3.68 6.23
N PHE A 22 -2.59 4.65 5.32
CA PHE A 22 -1.53 4.75 4.32
C PHE A 22 -0.16 4.98 4.97
N GLU A 23 -0.12 5.67 6.10
CA GLU A 23 1.08 5.86 6.91
C GLU A 23 1.68 4.53 7.37
N ASP A 24 0.87 3.51 7.68
CA ASP A 24 1.36 2.19 8.05
C ASP A 24 2.11 1.52 6.88
N VAL A 25 1.59 1.69 5.66
CA VAL A 25 2.26 1.21 4.44
C VAL A 25 3.58 1.95 4.24
N ILE A 26 3.60 3.28 4.37
CA ILE A 26 4.80 4.10 4.20
C ILE A 26 5.88 3.75 5.23
N ASN A 27 5.48 3.51 6.48
CA ASN A 27 6.38 3.04 7.53
C ASN A 27 6.97 1.67 7.17
N ALA A 28 6.14 0.72 6.75
CA ALA A 28 6.61 -0.60 6.32
C ALA A 28 7.59 -0.52 5.13
N LEU A 29 7.33 0.36 4.15
CA LEU A 29 8.25 0.62 3.04
C LEU A 29 9.59 1.19 3.52
N SER A 30 9.53 2.19 4.40
CA SER A 30 10.72 2.87 4.95
C SER A 30 11.58 1.95 5.81
N GLU A 31 10.95 0.99 6.48
CA GLU A 31 11.62 -0.03 7.30
C GLU A 31 12.05 -1.27 6.51
N GLY A 32 11.82 -1.30 5.20
CA GLY A 32 12.22 -2.43 4.34
C GLY A 32 11.37 -3.69 4.53
N ARG A 33 10.15 -3.58 5.08
CA ARG A 33 9.23 -4.69 5.33
C ARG A 33 8.37 -5.05 4.11
N VAL A 34 8.94 -4.91 2.92
CA VAL A 34 8.31 -5.35 1.66
C VAL A 34 8.54 -6.84 1.49
N LEU A 35 7.46 -7.59 1.35
CA LEU A 35 7.48 -9.03 1.11
C LEU A 35 7.63 -9.34 -0.38
N PHE A 36 6.91 -8.61 -1.23
CA PHE A 36 7.08 -8.67 -2.68
C PHE A 36 6.57 -7.39 -3.36
N ASP A 37 7.13 -7.13 -4.53
CA ASP A 37 6.81 -6.00 -5.39
C ASP A 37 6.73 -6.49 -6.83
N VAL A 38 5.52 -6.52 -7.39
CA VAL A 38 5.23 -7.13 -8.69
C VAL A 38 4.45 -6.18 -9.58
N GLU A 39 4.60 -6.33 -10.89
CA GLU A 39 3.76 -5.60 -11.86
C GLU A 39 2.30 -6.07 -11.79
N HIS A 40 1.36 -5.17 -12.06
CA HIS A 40 -0.05 -5.53 -12.10
C HIS A 40 -0.31 -6.58 -13.21
N PRO A 41 -0.93 -7.74 -12.90
CA PRO A 41 -1.08 -8.84 -13.85
C PRO A 41 -1.95 -8.47 -15.06
N ASN A 42 -2.84 -7.49 -14.90
CA ASN A 42 -3.60 -6.89 -15.99
C ASN A 42 -3.03 -5.52 -16.39
N GLY A 43 -1.81 -5.50 -16.94
CA GLY A 43 -1.14 -4.28 -17.38
C GLY A 43 -1.86 -3.53 -18.51
N ALA A 44 -2.71 -4.19 -19.29
CA ALA A 44 -3.52 -3.53 -20.31
C ALA A 44 -4.56 -2.56 -19.72
N ARG A 45 -5.13 -2.91 -18.56
CA ARG A 45 -6.08 -2.05 -17.83
C ARG A 45 -5.38 -1.11 -16.84
N TYR A 46 -4.25 -1.55 -16.30
CA TYR A 46 -3.50 -0.84 -15.27
C TYR A 46 -2.04 -0.69 -15.69
N PRO A 47 -1.77 0.14 -16.71
CA PRO A 47 -0.40 0.37 -17.18
C PRO A 47 0.43 1.01 -16.07
N ASP A 48 1.68 0.57 -15.95
CA ASP A 48 2.70 1.08 -15.00
C ASP A 48 2.35 0.92 -13.50
N GLN A 49 1.23 0.26 -13.17
CA GLN A 49 0.84 -0.02 -11.79
C GLN A 49 1.63 -1.21 -11.23
N ARG A 50 2.10 -1.05 -9.99
CA ARG A 50 2.77 -2.10 -9.21
C ARG A 50 1.89 -2.50 -8.03
N ILE A 51 1.96 -3.77 -7.65
CA ILE A 51 1.30 -4.30 -6.47
C ILE A 51 2.38 -4.63 -5.46
N LEU A 52 2.33 -3.94 -4.33
CA LEU A 52 3.22 -4.15 -3.19
C LEU A 52 2.53 -5.05 -2.18
N CYS A 53 3.28 -5.97 -1.59
CA CYS A 53 2.87 -6.63 -0.36
C CYS A 53 3.84 -6.30 0.76
N VAL A 54 3.29 -5.81 1.87
CA VAL A 54 4.05 -5.33 3.03
C VAL A 54 3.61 -6.05 4.29
N ASP A 55 4.55 -6.26 5.21
CA ASP A 55 4.25 -6.74 6.56
C ASP A 55 3.92 -5.55 7.47
N ILE A 56 2.67 -5.50 7.92
CA ILE A 56 2.19 -4.56 8.94
C ILE A 56 1.81 -5.39 10.16
N ASN A 57 2.62 -5.27 11.22
CA ASN A 57 2.40 -5.93 12.51
C ASN A 57 2.23 -7.47 12.44
N GLY A 58 2.99 -8.14 11.57
CA GLY A 58 2.96 -9.59 11.40
C GLY A 58 1.85 -10.09 10.47
N TYR A 59 1.16 -9.18 9.76
CA TYR A 59 0.12 -9.51 8.80
C TYR A 59 0.46 -8.92 7.42
N ALA A 60 0.29 -9.74 6.38
CA ALA A 60 0.58 -9.34 5.01
C ALA A 60 -0.58 -8.52 4.41
N TYR A 61 -0.29 -7.30 3.99
CA TYR A 61 -1.22 -6.42 3.29
C TYR A 61 -0.80 -6.22 1.84
N ILE A 62 -1.77 -6.21 0.93
CA ILE A 62 -1.56 -5.93 -0.49
C ILE A 62 -2.00 -4.49 -0.77
N CYS A 63 -1.08 -3.67 -1.28
CA CYS A 63 -1.31 -2.31 -1.75
C CYS A 63 -1.15 -2.28 -3.28
N PRO A 64 -2.25 -2.23 -4.05
CA PRO A 64 -2.23 -2.04 -5.50
C PRO A 64 -2.00 -0.57 -5.89
#